data_AF-A0A7J6M4U4-F1
#
_entry.id   AF-A0A7J6M4U4-F1
#
_cell.length_a   1.000
_cell.length_b   1.000
_cell.length_c   1.000
_cell.angle_alpha   90.00
_cell.angle_beta   90.00
_cell.angle_gamma   90.00
#
_symmetry.space_group_name_H-M   'P 1'
#
loop_
_entity.id
_entity.type
_entity.pdbx_description
1 polymer ?
#
loop_
_entity_poly.entity_id
_entity_poly.type
_entity_poly.pdbx_seq_one_letter_code
_entity_poly.pdbx_strand_id
1 'polypeptide(L)'
;MDNIFPDDEDTSPTTAVEPPTGPVKPTKRKRGEEDASSSSSDESSSSSSSSSSESDSDSDSDSDSSESEAEAEEAASPTKKKTRPSSATVEVVQPGEEPEKAMYVAATGEGDQKEFVWRVTDDVKVKAKLWKGMVFMDIRKYYDEGRKPTQKGVFLNVEKYEKVMARQEMVTAALKWLEEGGRSKSSVLTGVLRNDSTFIDPDGAVIMEIDKGLKVKVYSFKGLYLVDIRSYFKGNATKKGISLKPDVYFKVAAWKDWSKAVAVVKKVNGLPVN
;
A
#
# COMPACT_ATOMS: atom_id res chain seq x y z
N MET A 1 -26.32 -65.89 -18.59
CA MET A 1 -27.65 -66.45 -18.30
C MET A 1 -27.72 -66.61 -16.80
N ASP A 2 -28.68 -65.90 -16.20
CA ASP A 2 -29.23 -66.04 -14.84
C ASP A 2 -28.31 -65.86 -13.62
N ASN A 3 -28.54 -64.75 -12.91
CA ASN A 3 -28.41 -64.54 -11.46
C ASN A 3 -29.25 -63.27 -11.18
N ILE A 4 -30.53 -63.33 -10.79
CA ILE A 4 -31.13 -63.72 -9.48
C ILE A 4 -30.61 -62.83 -8.32
N PHE A 5 -31.55 -62.04 -7.78
CA PHE A 5 -31.53 -60.98 -6.74
C PHE A 5 -31.05 -61.43 -5.34
N PRO A 6 -30.68 -60.50 -4.42
CA PRO A 6 -31.63 -59.74 -3.56
C PRO A 6 -31.33 -58.21 -3.59
N ASP A 7 -32.30 -57.30 -3.59
CA ASP A 7 -33.20 -56.87 -2.49
C ASP A 7 -32.44 -56.50 -1.20
N ASP A 8 -31.98 -55.25 -1.15
CA ASP A 8 -31.65 -54.54 0.09
C ASP A 8 -32.48 -53.24 0.10
N GLU A 9 -33.65 -53.33 0.72
CA GLU A 9 -34.29 -52.22 1.40
C GLU A 9 -33.40 -51.81 2.59
N ASP A 10 -32.89 -50.57 2.61
CA ASP A 10 -32.74 -49.87 3.88
C ASP A 10 -32.86 -48.34 3.76
N THR A 11 -34.08 -47.91 4.03
CA THR A 11 -34.48 -46.73 4.80
C THR A 11 -33.40 -45.91 5.52
N SER A 12 -33.38 -44.58 5.30
CA SER A 12 -33.26 -43.52 6.33
C SER A 12 -33.08 -42.09 5.75
N PRO A 13 -33.41 -41.01 6.48
CA PRO A 13 -34.42 -40.06 6.01
C PRO A 13 -33.93 -38.67 5.58
N THR A 14 -34.73 -38.07 4.70
CA THR A 14 -34.77 -36.64 4.36
C THR A 14 -35.09 -35.79 5.59
N THR A 15 -34.14 -34.95 6.01
CA THR A 15 -34.41 -33.88 6.99
C THR A 15 -34.60 -32.57 6.22
N ALA A 16 -35.86 -32.25 5.92
CA ALA A 16 -36.28 -30.96 5.43
C ALA A 16 -36.36 -29.97 6.62
N VAL A 17 -35.63 -28.87 6.54
CA VAL A 17 -35.70 -27.77 7.50
C VAL A 17 -36.74 -26.78 7.00
N GLU A 18 -37.91 -26.77 7.63
CA GLU A 18 -38.95 -25.74 7.44
C GLU A 18 -38.57 -24.44 8.18
N PRO A 19 -38.88 -23.27 7.59
CA PRO A 19 -38.76 -21.98 8.26
C PRO A 19 -39.99 -21.67 9.14
N PRO A 20 -39.82 -21.02 10.31
CA PRO A 20 -40.94 -20.63 11.16
C PRO A 20 -41.71 -19.43 10.59
N THR A 21 -42.94 -19.67 10.13
CA THR A 21 -43.97 -18.66 9.89
C THR A 21 -44.67 -18.30 11.20
N GLY A 22 -44.45 -17.10 11.71
CA GLY A 22 -45.23 -16.51 12.79
C GLY A 22 -46.28 -15.52 12.26
N PRO A 23 -47.53 -15.50 12.78
CA PRO A 23 -48.59 -14.62 12.32
C PRO A 23 -48.52 -13.23 12.96
N VAL A 24 -48.37 -12.18 12.15
CA VAL A 24 -48.52 -10.79 12.60
C VAL A 24 -49.96 -10.33 12.34
N LYS A 25 -50.63 -9.90 13.41
CA LYS A 25 -52.01 -9.39 13.42
C LYS A 25 -52.16 -8.09 12.60
N PRO A 26 -53.31 -7.87 11.93
CA PRO A 26 -53.59 -6.64 11.21
C PRO A 26 -54.20 -5.58 12.15
N THR A 27 -53.67 -4.36 12.13
CA THR A 27 -54.35 -3.18 12.67
C THR A 27 -54.73 -2.21 11.56
N LYS A 28 -56.01 -1.89 11.59
CA LYS A 28 -56.85 -1.17 10.64
C LYS A 28 -56.77 0.34 10.90
N ARG A 29 -57.13 1.13 9.86
CA ARG A 29 -57.66 2.53 9.86
C ARG A 29 -56.65 3.61 9.44
N LYS A 30 -57.01 4.66 8.70
CA LYS A 30 -58.23 5.06 7.96
C LYS A 30 -57.83 6.27 7.10
N ARG A 31 -58.25 6.28 5.84
CA ARG A 31 -58.16 7.39 4.89
C ARG A 31 -59.12 8.52 5.30
N GLY A 32 -58.68 9.78 5.16
CA GLY A 32 -59.49 10.98 5.31
C GLY A 32 -58.74 12.16 4.68
N GLU A 33 -59.44 12.83 3.76
CA GLU A 33 -58.99 13.79 2.76
C GLU A 33 -59.27 15.23 3.27
N GLU A 34 -58.56 16.23 2.71
CA GLU A 34 -58.87 17.69 2.58
C GLU A 34 -58.97 18.56 3.85
N ASP A 35 -58.16 19.62 3.97
CA ASP A 35 -58.53 20.99 3.54
C ASP A 35 -57.48 22.06 3.91
N ALA A 36 -57.57 23.18 3.20
CA ALA A 36 -56.69 24.34 3.20
C ALA A 36 -56.55 25.09 4.55
N SER A 37 -55.42 25.78 4.74
CA SER A 37 -55.33 27.26 4.94
C SER A 37 -54.07 27.70 5.69
N SER A 38 -53.62 28.89 5.28
CA SER A 38 -52.60 29.78 5.81
C SER A 38 -52.64 30.01 7.33
N SER A 39 -51.48 30.23 7.96
CA SER A 39 -51.13 31.52 8.59
C SER A 39 -49.80 31.45 9.35
N SER A 40 -49.23 32.64 9.48
CA SER A 40 -48.00 33.10 10.09
C SER A 40 -47.83 32.85 11.60
N SER A 41 -46.63 33.24 12.05
CA SER A 41 -46.30 33.87 13.35
C SER A 41 -45.54 33.02 14.35
N ASP A 42 -44.23 33.32 14.41
CA ASP A 42 -43.53 33.95 15.53
C ASP A 42 -43.65 33.42 16.98
N GLU A 43 -42.55 33.67 17.69
CA GLU A 43 -42.40 33.82 19.15
C GLU A 43 -42.15 32.57 20.02
N SER A 44 -40.86 32.39 20.33
CA SER A 44 -40.28 32.59 21.67
C SER A 44 -40.56 31.62 22.85
N SER A 45 -39.45 31.24 23.49
CA SER A 45 -39.27 30.96 24.94
C SER A 45 -39.77 29.57 25.44
N SER A 46 -39.12 28.84 26.34
CA SER A 46 -38.17 29.18 27.39
C SER A 46 -37.53 27.91 28.02
N SER A 47 -36.30 28.07 28.52
CA SER A 47 -35.77 27.50 29.79
C SER A 47 -35.55 25.98 29.93
N SER A 48 -34.58 25.45 30.69
CA SER A 48 -33.35 25.92 31.34
C SER A 48 -32.72 24.72 32.09
N SER A 49 -31.53 24.94 32.67
CA SER A 49 -30.74 24.11 33.62
C SER A 49 -29.74 23.12 32.98
N SER A 50 -28.43 23.40 32.91
CA SER A 50 -27.38 23.79 33.89
C SER A 50 -26.69 22.59 34.55
N SER A 51 -25.44 22.33 34.16
CA SER A 51 -24.38 21.95 35.10
C SER A 51 -23.02 22.38 34.57
N SER A 52 -22.31 23.04 35.48
CA SER A 52 -21.01 23.68 35.39
C SER A 52 -19.86 22.70 35.61
N SER A 53 -18.70 22.96 35.01
CA SER A 53 -17.41 22.94 35.71
C SER A 53 -16.30 23.41 34.77
N GLU A 54 -15.67 24.48 35.24
CA GLU A 54 -14.51 25.18 34.69
C GLU A 54 -13.26 24.47 35.22
N SER A 55 -12.21 24.36 34.40
CA SER A 55 -10.86 24.10 34.91
C SER A 55 -9.84 24.61 33.90
N ASP A 56 -9.47 25.87 34.11
CA ASP A 56 -8.24 26.47 33.64
C ASP A 56 -7.04 25.75 34.27
N SER A 57 -6.03 25.46 33.45
CA SER A 57 -4.70 25.08 33.96
C SER A 57 -3.64 25.63 33.01
N ASP A 58 -3.26 26.87 33.29
CA ASP A 58 -2.02 27.50 32.86
C ASP A 58 -0.82 26.73 33.47
N SER A 59 0.21 26.50 32.66
CA SER A 59 1.54 26.12 33.13
C SER A 59 2.58 26.72 32.21
N ASP A 60 2.91 27.97 32.55
CA ASP A 60 4.16 28.61 32.20
C ASP A 60 5.30 27.92 32.97
N SER A 61 6.33 27.49 32.25
CA SER A 61 7.56 27.00 32.86
C SER A 61 8.74 27.61 32.12
N ASP A 62 9.06 28.83 32.54
CA ASP A 62 10.32 29.50 32.28
C ASP A 62 11.43 28.82 33.10
N SER A 63 12.53 28.48 32.43
CA SER A 63 13.79 28.13 33.09
C SER A 63 14.94 28.80 32.36
N ASP A 64 15.20 30.02 32.82
CA ASP A 64 16.45 30.75 32.69
C ASP A 64 17.52 30.12 33.59
N SER A 65 18.69 29.80 33.03
CA SER A 65 19.95 29.77 33.79
C SER A 65 21.19 29.76 32.89
N SER A 66 21.77 30.96 32.81
CA SER A 66 23.17 31.25 33.14
C SER A 66 24.23 31.11 32.06
N GLU A 67 24.50 32.28 31.48
CA GLU A 67 25.77 32.71 30.91
C GLU A 67 26.96 32.45 31.85
N SER A 68 28.09 32.02 31.29
CA SER A 68 29.40 32.28 31.86
C SER A 68 30.37 32.63 30.73
N GLU A 69 30.71 33.91 30.69
CA GLU A 69 31.83 34.47 29.94
C GLU A 69 33.15 34.05 30.59
N ALA A 70 34.13 33.67 29.77
CA ALA A 70 35.53 33.79 30.10
C ALA A 70 36.30 34.06 28.81
N GLU A 71 36.67 35.32 28.63
CA GLU A 71 37.68 35.79 27.68
C GLU A 71 39.06 35.18 28.00
N ALA A 72 39.79 34.82 26.95
CA ALA A 72 41.24 34.93 26.93
C ALA A 72 41.72 35.13 25.48
N GLU A 73 42.48 36.21 25.30
CA GLU A 73 43.01 36.74 24.06
C GLU A 73 44.03 35.84 23.34
N GLU A 74 44.00 35.96 22.01
CA GLU A 74 45.10 36.17 21.06
C GLU A 74 46.46 35.46 21.24
N ALA A 75 46.82 34.62 20.26
CA ALA A 75 48.11 34.74 19.54
C ALA A 75 48.20 33.81 18.30
N ALA A 76 48.36 34.45 17.14
CA ALA A 76 49.22 34.10 15.99
C ALA A 76 49.27 32.66 15.40
N SER A 77 49.03 32.64 14.08
CA SER A 77 49.27 31.61 13.05
C SER A 77 50.62 30.85 13.13
N PRO A 78 50.75 29.64 12.53
CA PRO A 78 51.15 29.60 11.12
C PRO A 78 50.53 28.48 10.26
N THR A 79 50.35 28.84 9.00
CA THR A 79 50.11 28.04 7.80
C THR A 79 51.03 26.82 7.66
N LYS A 80 50.49 25.60 7.58
CA LYS A 80 51.12 24.48 6.84
C LYS A 80 50.09 23.56 6.15
N LYS A 81 50.27 23.48 4.84
CA LYS A 81 49.71 22.57 3.84
C LYS A 81 49.50 21.14 4.36
N LYS A 82 48.30 20.58 4.18
CA LYS A 82 48.15 19.13 3.93
C LYS A 82 47.04 18.87 2.93
N THR A 83 47.47 18.81 1.68
CA THR A 83 46.79 18.23 0.52
C THR A 83 46.16 16.90 0.92
N ARG A 84 44.82 16.81 0.95
CA ARG A 84 44.10 15.53 1.00
C ARG A 84 44.20 14.91 -0.40
N PRO A 85 44.70 13.66 -0.55
CA PRO A 85 44.64 12.99 -1.82
C PRO A 85 43.17 12.71 -2.17
N SER A 86 42.71 13.42 -3.19
CA SER A 86 41.58 13.05 -4.04
C SER A 86 41.86 11.68 -4.65
N SER A 87 41.01 10.69 -4.36
CA SER A 87 40.64 9.62 -5.31
C SER A 87 39.60 8.70 -4.66
N ALA A 88 38.40 9.23 -4.39
CA ALA A 88 37.22 8.38 -4.42
C ALA A 88 36.89 8.21 -5.91
N THR A 89 37.38 7.11 -6.50
CA THR A 89 37.03 6.69 -7.85
C THR A 89 35.54 6.33 -7.84
N VAL A 90 34.70 7.33 -8.05
CA VAL A 90 33.35 7.12 -8.53
C VAL A 90 33.53 6.69 -9.98
N GLU A 91 33.27 5.42 -10.30
CA GLU A 91 32.97 5.04 -11.68
C GLU A 91 31.64 5.71 -12.05
N VAL A 92 31.73 6.98 -12.44
CA VAL A 92 30.68 7.68 -13.18
C VAL A 92 30.82 7.21 -14.61
N VAL A 93 30.06 6.17 -14.96
CA VAL A 93 29.73 5.94 -16.37
C VAL A 93 28.85 7.12 -16.79
N GLN A 94 29.40 8.01 -17.62
CA GLN A 94 28.72 9.21 -18.11
C GLN A 94 27.48 8.86 -18.94
N PRO A 95 26.46 9.74 -18.96
CA PRO A 95 25.19 9.51 -19.62
C PRO A 95 25.29 9.87 -21.10
N GLY A 96 25.25 8.86 -21.97
CA GLY A 96 24.86 9.03 -23.36
C GLY A 96 23.33 8.95 -23.46
N GLU A 97 22.74 9.87 -24.22
CA GLU A 97 21.30 9.96 -24.51
C GLU A 97 20.74 8.66 -25.12
N GLU A 98 20.21 7.78 -24.27
CA GLU A 98 19.04 6.96 -24.54
C GLU A 98 18.25 6.81 -23.24
N PRO A 99 16.93 7.07 -23.19
CA PRO A 99 16.14 7.01 -21.95
C PRO A 99 15.85 5.58 -21.45
N GLU A 100 16.63 4.59 -21.89
CA GLU A 100 16.57 3.22 -21.37
C GLU A 100 17.85 2.86 -20.60
N LYS A 101 17.68 2.51 -19.32
CA LYS A 101 18.64 1.75 -18.50
C LYS A 101 19.89 2.48 -17.99
N ALA A 102 19.72 3.53 -17.18
CA ALA A 102 20.70 3.80 -16.13
C ALA A 102 20.47 2.81 -14.95
N MET A 103 20.94 1.57 -15.12
CA MET A 103 21.22 0.66 -14.01
C MET A 103 22.56 1.05 -13.43
N TYR A 104 22.62 1.47 -12.18
CA TYR A 104 23.90 1.75 -11.53
C TYR A 104 23.94 1.18 -10.11
N VAL A 105 25.11 0.66 -9.76
CA VAL A 105 25.44 0.27 -8.40
C VAL A 105 25.87 1.54 -7.68
N ALA A 106 24.93 2.16 -6.98
CA ALA A 106 25.23 3.35 -6.18
C ALA A 106 25.81 2.91 -4.84
N ALA A 107 27.04 3.33 -4.55
CA ALA A 107 27.52 3.38 -3.18
C ALA A 107 26.81 4.56 -2.51
N THR A 108 25.83 4.29 -1.66
CA THR A 108 25.18 5.36 -0.88
C THR A 108 25.98 5.51 0.42
N GLY A 109 26.48 6.72 0.67
CA GLY A 109 27.43 7.02 1.74
C GLY A 109 26.93 6.68 3.15
N GLU A 110 27.94 6.42 4.00
CA GLU A 110 27.88 6.06 5.42
C GLU A 110 27.43 4.62 5.70
N GLY A 111 28.31 3.67 5.32
CA GLY A 111 28.24 2.26 5.69
C GLY A 111 28.08 1.31 4.50
N ASP A 112 29.06 1.26 3.59
CA ASP A 112 29.46 0.21 2.62
C ASP A 112 28.42 -0.68 1.90
N GLN A 113 27.12 -0.43 2.01
CA GLN A 113 26.10 -1.19 1.33
C GLN A 113 25.94 -0.65 -0.09
N LYS A 114 26.50 -1.38 -1.06
CA LYS A 114 26.23 -1.08 -2.46
C LYS A 114 24.79 -1.46 -2.78
N GLU A 115 24.00 -0.45 -3.19
CA GLU A 115 22.60 -0.61 -3.56
C GLU A 115 22.49 -0.59 -5.09
N PHE A 116 21.64 -1.46 -5.62
CA PHE A 116 21.26 -1.38 -7.03
C PHE A 116 20.08 -0.41 -7.16
N VAL A 117 20.15 0.56 -8.06
CA VAL A 117 19.07 1.53 -8.29
C VAL A 117 18.60 1.45 -9.73
N TRP A 118 17.29 1.32 -9.91
CA TRP A 118 16.62 1.41 -11.20
C TRP A 118 15.53 2.48 -11.16
N ARG A 119 15.65 3.44 -12.07
CA ARG A 119 14.66 4.52 -12.24
C ARG A 119 13.58 4.04 -13.21
N VAL A 120 12.35 3.91 -12.72
CA VAL A 120 11.20 3.47 -13.54
C VAL A 120 10.52 4.66 -14.19
N THR A 121 10.35 5.72 -13.41
CA THR A 121 9.92 7.06 -13.81
C THR A 121 10.74 8.09 -13.02
N ASP A 122 10.61 9.38 -13.34
CA ASP A 122 11.34 10.44 -12.61
C ASP A 122 11.00 10.47 -11.11
N ASP A 123 9.78 10.07 -10.77
CA ASP A 123 9.26 10.04 -9.42
C ASP A 123 9.25 8.65 -8.78
N VAL A 124 9.49 7.55 -9.51
CA VAL A 124 9.49 6.19 -8.94
C VAL A 124 10.82 5.50 -9.18
N LYS A 125 11.44 5.06 -8.09
CA LYS A 125 12.67 4.27 -8.11
C LYS A 125 12.46 2.93 -7.44
N VAL A 126 13.09 1.93 -8.01
CA VAL A 126 13.20 0.60 -7.44
C VAL A 126 14.65 0.41 -6.99
N LYS A 127 14.85 0.01 -5.74
CA LYS A 127 16.17 -0.27 -5.20
C LYS A 127 16.26 -1.72 -4.74
N ALA A 128 17.39 -2.38 -5.02
CA ALA A 128 17.76 -3.61 -4.34
C ALA A 128 18.72 -3.26 -3.20
N LYS A 129 18.35 -3.57 -1.97
CA LYS A 129 19.12 -3.28 -0.75
C LYS A 129 19.32 -4.55 0.07
N LEU A 130 20.50 -4.71 0.66
CA LEU A 130 20.73 -5.73 1.68
C LEU A 130 20.34 -5.20 3.05
N TRP A 131 19.52 -5.95 3.78
CA TRP A 131 19.13 -5.63 5.16
C TRP A 131 19.09 -6.89 6.01
N LYS A 132 19.84 -6.91 7.11
CA LYS A 132 19.92 -8.06 8.03
C LYS A 132 20.17 -9.40 7.32
N GLY A 133 21.07 -9.41 6.33
CA GLY A 133 21.42 -10.61 5.56
C GLY A 133 20.42 -11.03 4.48
N MET A 134 19.32 -10.30 4.30
CA MET A 134 18.31 -10.57 3.26
C MET A 134 18.27 -9.45 2.23
N VAL A 135 18.03 -9.78 0.97
CA VAL A 135 17.89 -8.80 -0.11
C VAL A 135 16.43 -8.38 -0.23
N PHE A 136 16.18 -7.08 -0.15
CA PHE A 136 14.87 -6.49 -0.31
C PHE A 136 14.81 -5.61 -1.55
N MET A 137 13.64 -5.58 -2.16
CA MET A 137 13.26 -4.63 -3.19
C MET A 137 12.46 -3.49 -2.55
N ASP A 138 12.99 -2.27 -2.57
CA ASP A 138 12.27 -1.05 -2.18
C ASP A 138 11.70 -0.38 -3.43
N ILE A 139 10.38 -0.43 -3.59
CA ILE A 139 9.66 0.34 -4.61
C ILE A 139 9.14 1.59 -3.91
N ARG A 140 9.66 2.76 -4.29
CA ARG A 140 9.37 4.01 -3.58
C ARG A 140 9.19 5.19 -4.51
N LYS A 141 8.24 6.06 -4.16
CA LYS A 141 8.07 7.36 -4.81
C LYS A 141 9.03 8.38 -4.20
N TYR A 142 9.55 9.28 -5.01
CA TYR A 142 10.50 10.33 -4.65
C TYR A 142 9.93 11.71 -5.01
N TYR A 143 10.32 12.72 -4.24
CA TYR A 143 10.12 14.14 -4.56
C TYR A 143 11.34 14.70 -5.31
N ASP A 144 11.19 15.92 -5.81
CA ASP A 144 12.27 16.71 -6.41
C ASP A 144 13.04 15.92 -7.50
N GLU A 145 12.31 15.33 -8.46
CA GLU A 145 12.87 14.55 -9.57
C GLU A 145 13.80 13.40 -9.13
N GLY A 146 13.45 12.77 -8.01
CA GLY A 146 14.18 11.62 -7.51
C GLY A 146 15.21 11.93 -6.42
N ARG A 147 15.32 13.17 -5.93
CA ARG A 147 16.32 13.50 -4.91
C ARG A 147 15.94 12.98 -3.52
N LYS A 148 14.67 13.10 -3.11
CA LYS A 148 14.24 12.77 -1.74
C LYS A 148 13.23 11.62 -1.71
N PRO A 149 13.47 10.54 -0.95
CA PRO A 149 12.50 9.46 -0.81
C PRO A 149 11.25 9.94 -0.06
N THR A 150 10.07 9.57 -0.53
CA THR A 150 8.82 9.83 0.20
C THR A 150 8.51 8.70 1.18
N GLN A 151 7.51 8.89 2.06
CA GLN A 151 6.99 7.81 2.91
C GLN A 151 6.21 6.76 2.10
N LYS A 152 5.78 7.08 0.88
CA LYS A 152 5.04 6.17 -0.02
C LYS A 152 6.02 5.22 -0.69
N GLY A 153 6.12 4.02 -0.13
CA GLY A 153 6.93 2.95 -0.65
C GLY A 153 6.63 1.63 0.03
N VAL A 154 7.03 0.55 -0.62
CA VAL A 154 6.90 -0.81 -0.12
C VAL A 154 8.24 -1.53 -0.21
N PHE A 155 8.58 -2.22 0.88
CA PHE A 155 9.74 -3.11 0.94
C PHE A 155 9.25 -4.55 0.77
N LEU A 156 9.69 -5.21 -0.29
CA LEU A 156 9.34 -6.58 -0.61
C LEU A 156 10.59 -7.45 -0.50
N ASN A 157 10.48 -8.61 0.17
CA ASN A 157 11.49 -9.65 0.03
C ASN A 157 11.36 -10.30 -1.36
N VAL A 158 12.39 -11.03 -1.81
CA VAL A 158 12.40 -11.77 -3.08
C VAL A 158 11.13 -12.61 -3.26
N GLU A 159 10.80 -13.45 -2.28
CA GLU A 159 9.60 -14.31 -2.32
C GLU A 159 8.29 -13.50 -2.43
N LYS A 160 8.21 -12.37 -1.71
CA LYS A 160 7.01 -11.53 -1.73
C LYS A 160 6.86 -10.82 -3.07
N TYR A 161 7.97 -10.38 -3.65
CA TYR A 161 8.00 -9.80 -4.98
C TYR A 161 7.53 -10.81 -6.03
N GLU A 162 8.07 -12.02 -6.03
CA GLU A 162 7.67 -13.08 -6.96
C GLU A 162 6.18 -13.39 -6.84
N LYS A 163 5.65 -13.48 -5.61
CA LYS A 163 4.20 -13.67 -5.39
C LYS A 163 3.35 -12.51 -5.89
N VAL A 164 3.80 -11.26 -5.72
CA VAL A 164 3.10 -10.08 -6.29
C VAL A 164 3.10 -10.17 -7.82
N MET A 165 4.21 -10.55 -8.43
CA MET A 165 4.35 -10.62 -9.88
C MET A 165 3.64 -11.83 -10.50
N ALA A 166 3.51 -12.93 -9.78
CA ALA A 166 2.67 -14.06 -10.19
C ALA A 166 1.17 -13.69 -10.30
N ARG A 167 0.75 -12.55 -9.75
CA ARG A 167 -0.65 -12.06 -9.83
C ARG A 167 -0.88 -11.02 -10.94
N GLN A 168 0.08 -10.80 -11.83
CA GLN A 168 -0.03 -9.82 -12.93
C GLN A 168 -1.27 -10.05 -13.81
N GLU A 169 -1.62 -11.31 -14.10
CA GLU A 169 -2.80 -11.66 -14.89
C GLU A 169 -4.10 -11.22 -14.19
N MET A 170 -4.18 -11.41 -12.87
CA MET A 170 -5.32 -10.94 -12.08
C MET A 170 -5.40 -9.42 -12.01
N VAL A 171 -4.26 -8.72 -11.90
CA VAL A 171 -4.23 -7.25 -11.96
C VAL A 171 -4.75 -6.77 -13.31
N THR A 172 -4.34 -7.42 -14.40
CA THR A 172 -4.79 -7.10 -15.76
C THR A 172 -6.29 -7.34 -15.91
N ALA A 173 -6.79 -8.49 -15.44
CA ALA A 173 -8.21 -8.81 -15.43
C ALA A 173 -9.02 -7.82 -14.58
N ALA A 174 -8.49 -7.42 -13.42
CA ALA A 174 -9.11 -6.44 -12.54
C ALA A 174 -9.17 -5.05 -13.19
N LEU A 175 -8.10 -4.59 -13.84
CA LEU A 175 -8.09 -3.32 -14.56
C LEU A 175 -9.14 -3.29 -15.66
N LYS A 176 -9.19 -4.34 -16.49
CA LYS A 176 -10.22 -4.49 -17.52
C LYS A 176 -11.64 -4.51 -16.93
N TRP A 177 -11.83 -5.19 -15.81
CA TRP A 177 -13.10 -5.21 -15.11
C TRP A 177 -13.54 -3.81 -14.62
N LEU A 178 -12.59 -3.03 -14.10
CA LEU A 178 -12.82 -1.65 -13.70
C LEU A 178 -13.11 -0.72 -14.89
N GLU A 179 -12.49 -0.96 -16.04
CA GLU A 179 -12.77 -0.25 -17.31
C GLU A 179 -14.17 -0.55 -17.84
N GLU A 180 -14.65 -1.78 -17.70
CA GLU A 180 -16.00 -2.22 -18.06
C GLU A 180 -17.10 -1.69 -17.10
N GLY A 181 -16.74 -0.81 -16.16
CA GLY A 181 -17.70 -0.12 -15.28
C GLY A 181 -18.04 -0.88 -14.00
N GLY A 182 -17.26 -1.91 -13.63
CA GLY A 182 -17.28 -2.51 -12.29
C GLY A 182 -18.62 -3.13 -11.84
N ARG A 183 -19.58 -3.36 -12.76
CA ARG A 183 -20.95 -3.78 -12.42
C ARG A 183 -21.45 -4.94 -13.28
N SER A 184 -21.82 -6.01 -12.59
CA SER A 184 -22.81 -7.05 -12.91
C SER A 184 -22.80 -7.81 -14.26
N LYS A 185 -21.94 -7.47 -15.24
CA LYS A 185 -22.01 -8.08 -16.59
C LYS A 185 -20.68 -8.57 -17.15
N SER A 186 -19.57 -8.41 -16.44
CA SER A 186 -18.28 -8.87 -16.95
C SER A 186 -18.12 -10.38 -16.71
N SER A 187 -18.12 -11.15 -17.80
CA SER A 187 -17.77 -12.59 -17.78
C SER A 187 -16.33 -12.86 -17.35
N VAL A 188 -15.49 -11.81 -17.30
CA VAL A 188 -14.08 -11.86 -16.89
C VAL A 188 -13.93 -12.21 -15.41
N LEU A 189 -14.89 -11.79 -14.57
CA LEU A 189 -14.87 -12.03 -13.12
C LEU A 189 -15.06 -13.51 -12.73
N THR A 190 -15.82 -14.28 -13.51
CA THR A 190 -16.29 -15.61 -13.10
C THR A 190 -15.22 -16.70 -13.16
N GLY A 191 -14.12 -16.50 -13.87
CA GLY A 191 -13.04 -17.49 -14.00
C GLY A 191 -11.77 -17.16 -13.22
N VAL A 192 -11.27 -15.92 -13.36
CA VAL A 192 -9.91 -15.56 -12.92
C VAL A 192 -9.88 -14.99 -11.49
N LEU A 193 -10.97 -14.35 -11.05
CA LEU A 193 -11.05 -13.65 -9.76
C LEU A 193 -11.77 -14.48 -8.66
N ARG A 194 -12.19 -15.72 -8.97
CA ARG A 194 -12.76 -16.68 -8.00
C ARG A 194 -11.72 -17.44 -7.17
N ASN A 195 -10.49 -16.95 -7.10
CA ASN A 195 -9.49 -17.52 -6.21
C ASN A 195 -9.82 -17.13 -4.77
N ASP A 196 -9.66 -18.04 -3.81
CA ASP A 196 -9.94 -17.85 -2.36
C ASP A 196 -9.23 -16.64 -1.72
N SER A 197 -8.25 -16.07 -2.42
CA SER A 197 -7.46 -14.91 -1.99
C SER A 197 -7.89 -13.58 -2.62
N THR A 198 -8.97 -13.55 -3.42
CA THR A 198 -9.43 -12.33 -4.10
C THR A 198 -10.83 -11.95 -3.66
N PHE A 199 -11.05 -10.68 -3.35
CA PHE A 199 -12.32 -10.14 -2.89
C PHE A 199 -12.57 -8.76 -3.47
N ILE A 200 -13.85 -8.41 -3.60
CA ILE A 200 -14.28 -7.12 -4.12
C ILE A 200 -14.80 -6.29 -2.95
N ASP A 201 -14.20 -5.13 -2.72
CA ASP A 201 -14.67 -4.17 -1.73
C ASP A 201 -16.03 -3.59 -2.15
N PRO A 202 -16.86 -3.12 -1.20
CA PRO A 202 -18.11 -2.39 -1.49
C PRO A 202 -17.89 -1.19 -2.43
N ASP A 203 -16.70 -0.60 -2.37
CA ASP A 203 -16.28 0.53 -3.22
C ASP A 203 -15.96 0.12 -4.67
N GLY A 204 -16.11 -1.16 -5.03
CA GLY A 204 -15.79 -1.69 -6.35
C GLY A 204 -14.29 -1.87 -6.59
N ALA A 205 -13.50 -1.96 -5.53
CA ALA A 205 -12.07 -2.24 -5.67
C ALA A 205 -11.80 -3.74 -5.58
N VAL A 206 -10.92 -4.24 -6.43
CA VAL A 206 -10.50 -5.65 -6.42
C VAL A 206 -9.27 -5.78 -5.53
N ILE A 207 -9.35 -6.58 -4.48
CA ILE A 207 -8.24 -6.84 -3.57
C ILE A 207 -7.80 -8.28 -3.71
N MET A 208 -6.49 -8.46 -3.90
CA MET A 208 -5.81 -9.74 -3.93
C MET A 208 -4.89 -9.85 -2.71
N GLU A 209 -5.10 -10.87 -1.90
CA GLU A 209 -4.23 -11.23 -0.80
C GLU A 209 -3.05 -12.07 -1.31
N ILE A 210 -1.84 -11.53 -1.14
CA ILE A 210 -0.61 -12.15 -1.63
C ILE A 210 0.04 -13.00 -0.54
N ASP A 211 0.06 -12.46 0.67
CA ASP A 211 0.70 -13.04 1.84
C ASP A 211 0.03 -12.47 3.11
N LYS A 212 0.29 -13.08 4.26
CA LYS A 212 -0.20 -12.60 5.56
C LYS A 212 0.29 -11.18 5.79
N GLY A 213 -0.60 -10.21 5.57
CA GLY A 213 -0.28 -8.79 5.70
C GLY A 213 0.37 -8.15 4.47
N LEU A 214 0.19 -8.69 3.26
CA LEU A 214 0.50 -8.02 2.00
C LEU A 214 -0.66 -8.21 1.02
N LYS A 215 -1.21 -7.09 0.55
CA LYS A 215 -2.34 -7.09 -0.40
C LYS A 215 -2.03 -6.19 -1.58
N VAL A 216 -2.56 -6.56 -2.73
CA VAL A 216 -2.59 -5.76 -3.95
C VAL A 216 -4.03 -5.34 -4.20
N LYS A 217 -4.29 -4.05 -4.24
CA LYS A 217 -5.61 -3.46 -4.46
C LYS A 217 -5.64 -2.74 -5.79
N VAL A 218 -6.58 -3.09 -6.65
CA VAL A 218 -6.86 -2.40 -7.92
C VAL A 218 -8.15 -1.62 -7.76
N TYR A 219 -8.08 -0.31 -7.98
CA TYR A 219 -9.21 0.60 -7.73
C TYR A 219 -9.16 1.81 -8.64
N SER A 220 -10.31 2.47 -8.82
CA SER A 220 -10.39 3.76 -9.49
C SER A 220 -10.40 4.88 -8.46
N PHE A 221 -9.61 5.93 -8.69
CA PHE A 221 -9.61 7.13 -7.87
C PHE A 221 -9.54 8.36 -8.76
N LYS A 222 -10.55 9.24 -8.66
CA LYS A 222 -10.65 10.47 -9.46
C LYS A 222 -10.49 10.21 -10.97
N GLY A 223 -11.13 9.15 -11.48
CA GLY A 223 -11.07 8.78 -12.89
C GLY A 223 -9.77 8.09 -13.33
N LEU A 224 -8.83 7.82 -12.41
CA LEU A 224 -7.59 7.10 -12.70
C LEU A 224 -7.62 5.71 -12.07
N TYR A 225 -7.23 4.70 -12.83
CA TYR A 225 -6.99 3.37 -12.29
C TYR A 225 -5.63 3.31 -11.60
N LEU A 226 -5.59 2.70 -10.43
CA LEU A 226 -4.40 2.57 -9.60
C LEU A 226 -4.24 1.14 -9.09
N VAL A 227 -3.00 0.71 -9.01
CA VAL A 227 -2.57 -0.55 -8.40
C VAL A 227 -1.82 -0.22 -7.11
N ASP A 228 -2.44 -0.44 -5.96
CA ASP A 228 -1.84 -0.22 -4.63
C ASP A 228 -1.27 -1.52 -4.08
N ILE A 229 0.04 -1.53 -3.82
CA ILE A 229 0.75 -2.63 -3.17
C ILE A 229 1.02 -2.18 -1.74
N ARG A 230 0.40 -2.84 -0.76
CA ARG A 230 0.44 -2.37 0.63
C ARG A 230 0.52 -3.48 1.63
N SER A 231 1.30 -3.23 2.69
CA SER A 231 1.33 -4.12 3.84
C SER A 231 0.19 -3.81 4.82
N TYR A 232 -0.40 -4.86 5.39
CA TYR A 232 -1.49 -4.81 6.35
C TYR A 232 -1.03 -5.45 7.66
N PHE A 233 -1.40 -4.86 8.79
CA PHE A 233 -1.11 -5.39 10.11
C PHE A 233 -2.39 -5.41 10.94
N LYS A 234 -2.74 -6.58 11.49
CA LYS A 234 -3.99 -6.80 12.24
C LYS A 234 -5.24 -6.30 11.50
N GLY A 235 -5.32 -6.56 10.19
CA GLY A 235 -6.43 -6.13 9.33
C GLY A 235 -6.36 -4.68 8.85
N ASN A 236 -5.52 -3.83 9.46
CA ASN A 236 -5.43 -2.41 9.11
C ASN A 236 -4.34 -2.14 8.07
N ALA A 237 -4.65 -1.27 7.11
CA ALA A 237 -3.72 -0.79 6.11
C ALA A 237 -2.59 0.00 6.78
N THR A 238 -1.34 -0.40 6.55
CA THR A 238 -0.20 0.35 7.10
C THR A 238 0.13 1.55 6.21
N LYS A 239 0.90 2.50 6.76
CA LYS A 239 1.49 3.60 5.97
C LYS A 239 2.51 3.10 4.92
N LYS A 240 2.94 1.82 5.00
CA LYS A 240 3.88 1.18 4.09
C LYS A 240 3.13 0.59 2.89
N GLY A 241 3.01 1.39 1.85
CA GLY A 241 2.46 0.98 0.57
C GLY A 241 2.72 2.01 -0.51
N ILE A 242 2.53 1.59 -1.75
CA ILE A 242 2.66 2.45 -2.91
C ILE A 242 1.52 2.19 -3.88
N SER A 243 0.90 3.27 -4.33
CA SER A 243 -0.12 3.25 -5.38
C SER A 243 0.53 3.68 -6.69
N LEU A 244 0.50 2.80 -7.68
CA LEU A 244 1.14 2.97 -8.97
C LEU A 244 0.08 3.08 -10.07
N LYS A 245 0.41 3.83 -11.13
CA LYS A 245 -0.36 3.75 -12.37
C LYS A 245 -0.11 2.38 -13.04
N PRO A 246 -1.06 1.85 -13.82
CA PRO A 246 -0.90 0.58 -14.54
C PRO A 246 0.41 0.50 -15.32
N ASP A 247 0.74 1.52 -16.12
CA ASP A 247 1.98 1.54 -16.91
C ASP A 247 3.23 1.39 -16.05
N VAL A 248 3.27 2.08 -14.91
CA VAL A 248 4.41 2.03 -13.97
C VAL A 248 4.46 0.67 -13.28
N TYR A 249 3.30 0.14 -12.88
CA TYR A 249 3.21 -1.20 -12.30
C TYR A 249 3.75 -2.25 -13.27
N PHE A 250 3.28 -2.26 -14.52
CA PHE A 250 3.72 -3.23 -15.53
C PHE A 250 5.19 -3.08 -15.90
N LYS A 251 5.75 -1.86 -15.90
CA LYS A 251 7.20 -1.67 -16.01
C LYS A 251 7.93 -2.40 -14.88
N VAL A 252 7.56 -2.17 -13.63
CA VAL A 252 8.17 -2.85 -12.47
C VAL A 252 7.99 -4.37 -12.58
N ALA A 253 6.81 -4.81 -12.99
CA ALA A 253 6.46 -6.21 -13.16
C ALA A 253 7.27 -6.92 -14.27
N ALA A 254 7.56 -6.21 -15.36
CA ALA A 254 8.36 -6.70 -16.47
C ALA A 254 9.87 -6.67 -16.21
N TRP A 255 10.29 -6.34 -14.99
CA TRP A 255 11.71 -6.21 -14.67
C TRP A 255 12.40 -7.57 -14.55
N LYS A 256 12.96 -8.02 -15.68
CA LYS A 256 13.68 -9.30 -15.80
C LYS A 256 15.05 -9.31 -15.12
N ASP A 257 15.63 -8.14 -14.86
CA ASP A 257 16.97 -8.03 -14.26
C ASP A 257 16.95 -8.06 -12.72
N TRP A 258 15.80 -8.32 -12.08
CA TRP A 258 15.72 -8.45 -10.63
C TRP A 258 16.68 -9.50 -10.09
N SER A 259 16.72 -10.71 -10.67
CA SER A 259 17.64 -11.77 -10.23
C SER A 259 19.11 -11.36 -10.37
N LYS A 260 19.45 -10.59 -11.42
CA LYS A 260 20.79 -10.02 -11.60
C LYS A 260 21.09 -8.98 -10.52
N ALA A 261 20.14 -8.10 -10.22
CA ALA A 261 20.28 -7.11 -9.16
C ALA A 261 20.50 -7.77 -7.80
N VAL A 262 19.74 -8.84 -7.49
CA VAL A 262 19.92 -9.64 -6.27
C VAL A 262 21.32 -10.27 -6.24
N ALA A 263 21.76 -10.88 -7.34
CA ALA A 263 23.09 -11.49 -7.42
C ALA A 263 24.22 -10.46 -7.24
N VAL A 264 24.09 -9.28 -7.86
CA VAL A 264 25.04 -8.18 -7.69
C VAL A 264 25.09 -7.71 -6.25
N VAL A 265 23.93 -7.48 -5.62
CA VAL A 265 23.87 -7.05 -4.21
C VAL A 265 24.47 -8.12 -3.29
N LYS A 266 24.15 -9.40 -3.48
CA LYS A 266 24.75 -10.49 -2.69
C LYS A 266 26.27 -10.57 -2.85
N LYS A 267 26.74 -10.61 -4.10
CA LYS A 267 28.17 -10.70 -4.45
C LYS A 267 28.97 -9.57 -3.82
N VAL A 268 28.46 -8.35 -3.92
CA VAL A 268 29.16 -7.17 -3.42
C VAL A 268 29.21 -7.11 -1.89
N ASN A 269 28.25 -7.70 -1.21
CA ASN A 269 28.20 -7.76 0.26
C ASN A 269 28.79 -9.07 0.82
N GLY A 270 29.49 -9.87 0.02
CA GLY A 270 30.14 -11.11 0.48
C GLY A 270 29.17 -12.24 0.87
N LEU A 271 27.93 -12.21 0.38
CA LEU A 271 26.95 -13.26 0.62
C LEU A 271 26.96 -14.32 -0.49
N PRO A 272 26.68 -15.60 -0.18
CA PRO A 272 26.61 -16.64 -1.18
C PRO A 272 25.50 -16.36 -2.20
N VAL A 273 25.85 -16.42 -3.48
CA VAL A 273 24.92 -16.38 -4.61
C VAL A 273 24.50 -17.82 -4.87
N ASN A 274 23.40 -18.24 -4.26
CA ASN A 274 22.69 -19.47 -4.64
C ASN A 274 21.85 -19.23 -5.88
#